data_AF-A0A920FZX9-F1
#
_entry.id   AF-A0A920FZX9-F1
#
_cell.length_a   1.000
_cell.length_b   1.000
_cell.length_c   1.000
_cell.angle_alpha   90.00
_cell.angle_beta   90.00
_cell.angle_gamma   90.00
#
_symmetry.space_group_name_H-M   'P 1'
#
loop_
_entity.id
_entity.type
_entity.pdbx_description
1 polymer ?
#
loop_
_entity_poly.entity_id
_entity_poly.type
_entity_poly.pdbx_seq_one_letter_code
_entity_poly.pdbx_strand_id
1 'polypeptide(L)'
;MEFSKKNSKKNVDILFVGKGVCFDSGGISIKPSGGMEDMKWDMAGAAVTVSIIKYLSEIKTNFSYAGIVGLVENMPSGSAYKPGDIIKSYKGINVEVLEY
;
A
#
# COMPACT_ATOMS: atom_id res chain seq x y z
N MET A 1 -0.48 -3.08 11.87
CA MET A 1 -0.30 -2.45 13.20
C MET A 1 -1.68 -2.19 13.78
N GLU A 2 -1.92 -2.47 15.05
CA GLU A 2 -3.27 -2.34 15.65
C GLU A 2 -3.17 -1.90 17.11
N PHE A 3 -4.07 -1.02 17.53
CA PHE A 3 -4.33 -0.66 18.92
C PHE A 3 -5.81 -0.86 19.24
N SER A 4 -6.07 -1.60 20.32
CA SER A 4 -7.42 -1.82 20.86
C SER A 4 -7.47 -1.38 22.31
N LYS A 5 -8.59 -0.75 22.70
CA LYS A 5 -8.83 -0.34 24.08
C LYS A 5 -9.12 -1.56 24.96
N LYS A 6 -8.52 -1.62 26.15
CA LYS A 6 -8.87 -2.64 27.16
C LYS A 6 -10.39 -2.68 27.36
N ASN A 7 -10.98 -3.87 27.23
CA ASN A 7 -12.41 -4.19 27.33
C ASN A 7 -13.33 -3.75 26.16
N SER A 8 -12.79 -3.37 25.00
CA SER A 8 -13.59 -3.23 23.77
C SER A 8 -13.64 -4.55 22.98
N LYS A 9 -14.78 -4.87 22.36
CA LYS A 9 -14.86 -5.96 21.35
C LYS A 9 -13.80 -5.69 20.27
N LYS A 10 -13.27 -6.73 19.62
CA LYS A 10 -12.22 -6.68 18.56
C LYS A 10 -12.66 -5.95 17.27
N ASN A 11 -13.22 -4.76 17.39
CA ASN A 11 -13.58 -3.89 16.29
C ASN A 11 -12.57 -2.74 16.30
N VAL A 12 -12.01 -2.46 15.12
CA VAL A 12 -11.18 -1.28 14.87
C VAL A 12 -12.11 -0.16 14.41
N ASP A 13 -12.10 0.98 15.10
CA ASP A 13 -12.95 2.12 14.74
C ASP A 13 -12.44 2.83 13.48
N ILE A 14 -11.10 2.97 13.36
CA ILE A 14 -10.45 3.64 12.23
C ILE A 14 -9.35 2.77 11.64
N LEU A 15 -9.46 2.44 10.36
CA LEU A 15 -8.44 1.71 9.61
C LEU A 15 -7.78 2.63 8.58
N PHE A 16 -6.45 2.77 8.67
CA PHE A 16 -5.62 3.46 7.69
C PHE A 16 -4.98 2.43 6.74
N VAL A 17 -5.03 2.70 5.44
CA VAL A 17 -4.41 1.84 4.42
C VAL A 17 -3.49 2.67 3.54
N GLY A 18 -2.22 2.28 3.46
CA GLY A 18 -1.20 3.01 2.70
C GLY A 18 -0.60 2.18 1.57
N LYS A 19 -0.57 2.76 0.35
CA LYS A 19 0.23 2.24 -0.77
C LYS A 19 1.72 2.33 -0.44
N GLY A 20 2.44 1.22 -0.59
CA GLY A 20 3.87 1.13 -0.28
C GLY A 20 4.67 0.55 -1.43
N VAL A 21 4.54 1.11 -2.64
CA VAL A 21 5.43 0.73 -3.74
C VAL A 21 6.76 1.45 -3.52
N CYS A 22 7.76 0.73 -3.02
CA CYS A 22 9.05 1.29 -2.60
C CYS A 22 9.83 1.92 -3.76
N PHE A 23 9.64 1.37 -4.97
CA PHE A 23 10.10 1.96 -6.22
C PHE A 23 9.18 1.50 -7.36
N ASP A 24 8.75 2.43 -8.20
CA ASP A 24 7.87 2.16 -9.34
C ASP A 24 8.53 2.51 -10.67
N SER A 25 9.13 1.53 -11.33
CA SER A 25 9.63 1.71 -12.69
C SER A 25 8.52 1.69 -13.75
N GLY A 26 7.29 1.30 -13.37
CA GLY A 26 6.19 0.96 -14.28
C GLY A 26 6.08 -0.53 -14.60
N GLY A 27 7.15 -1.31 -14.40
CA GLY A 27 7.15 -2.75 -14.74
C GLY A 27 7.41 -2.97 -16.24
N ILE A 28 6.65 -3.87 -16.89
CA ILE A 28 6.74 -4.08 -18.34
C ILE A 28 6.31 -2.81 -19.11
N SER A 29 5.30 -2.09 -18.59
CA SER A 29 4.92 -0.75 -19.05
C SER A 29 5.90 0.29 -18.49
N ILE A 30 7.15 0.24 -18.95
CA ILE A 30 8.24 1.02 -18.36
C ILE A 30 8.00 2.53 -18.47
N LYS A 31 8.21 3.26 -17.37
CA LYS A 31 8.17 4.72 -17.37
C LYS A 31 9.36 5.31 -18.15
N PRO A 32 9.23 6.55 -18.69
CA PRO A 32 10.37 7.29 -19.22
C PRO A 32 11.46 7.53 -18.16
N SER A 33 12.71 7.69 -18.60
CA SER A 33 13.84 7.90 -17.69
C SER A 33 13.76 9.20 -16.88
N GLY A 34 13.16 10.26 -17.44
CA GLY A 34 13.07 11.55 -16.75
C GLY A 34 12.13 11.49 -15.55
N GLY A 35 12.65 11.79 -14.34
CA GLY A 35 11.87 11.80 -13.10
C GLY A 35 11.62 10.42 -12.50
N MET A 36 12.22 9.35 -13.04
CA MET A 36 12.06 8.00 -12.51
C MET A 36 12.65 7.86 -11.10
N GLU A 37 13.66 8.66 -10.76
CA GLU A 37 14.27 8.73 -9.43
C GLU A 37 13.28 9.16 -8.34
N ASP A 38 12.23 9.90 -8.70
CA ASP A 38 11.18 10.31 -7.78
C ASP A 38 10.18 9.18 -7.50
N MET A 39 10.20 8.08 -8.26
CA MET A 39 9.32 6.94 -8.00
C MET A 39 9.66 6.18 -6.73
N LYS A 40 10.77 6.53 -6.05
CA LYS A 40 11.02 6.16 -4.65
C LYS A 40 9.96 6.72 -3.68
N TRP A 41 9.23 7.76 -4.08
CA TRP A 41 8.15 8.37 -3.31
C TRP A 41 6.81 7.67 -3.49
N ASP A 42 6.72 6.63 -4.33
CA ASP A 42 5.47 5.90 -4.59
C ASP A 42 4.97 5.04 -3.39
N MET A 43 5.73 5.09 -2.29
CA MET A 43 5.41 4.56 -0.97
C MET A 43 4.96 5.64 0.04
N ALA A 44 4.79 6.89 -0.37
CA ALA A 44 4.45 8.00 0.53
C ALA A 44 3.15 7.73 1.33
N GLY A 45 2.17 7.04 0.74
CA GLY A 45 0.95 6.64 1.46
C GLY A 45 1.22 5.69 2.63
N ALA A 46 2.14 4.73 2.46
CA ALA A 46 2.60 3.87 3.54
C ALA A 46 3.38 4.66 4.59
N ALA A 47 4.26 5.58 4.17
CA ALA A 47 4.99 6.45 5.10
C ALA A 47 4.05 7.28 5.98
N VAL A 48 3.02 7.89 5.39
CA VAL A 48 1.99 8.64 6.10
C VAL A 48 1.22 7.72 7.05
N THR A 49 0.81 6.54 6.59
CA THR A 49 0.09 5.56 7.43
C THR A 49 0.90 5.18 8.67
N VAL A 50 2.17 4.81 8.50
CA VAL A 50 3.05 4.46 9.63
C VAL A 50 3.24 5.65 10.58
N SER A 51 3.39 6.85 10.02
CA SER A 51 3.56 8.08 10.82
C SER A 51 2.33 8.41 11.65
N ILE A 52 1.12 8.24 11.08
CA ILE A 52 -0.15 8.40 11.81
C ILE A 52 -0.23 7.39 12.95
N ILE A 53 0.05 6.11 12.68
CA ILE A 53 -0.02 5.07 13.72
C ILE A 53 0.98 5.35 14.86
N LYS A 54 2.20 5.79 14.51
CA LYS A 54 3.20 6.22 15.50
C LYS A 54 2.67 7.37 16.35
N TYR A 55 2.21 8.44 15.72
CA TYR A 55 1.66 9.60 16.44
C TYR A 55 0.49 9.21 17.35
N LEU A 56 -0.47 8.42 16.84
CA LEU A 56 -1.60 7.94 17.62
C LEU A 56 -1.18 7.08 18.81
N SER A 57 -0.07 6.34 18.71
CA SER A 57 0.47 5.54 19.82
C SER A 57 1.11 6.38 20.93
N GLU A 58 1.57 7.59 20.59
CA GLU A 58 2.19 8.52 21.54
C GLU A 58 1.13 9.36 22.28
N ILE A 59 -0.05 9.54 21.69
CA ILE A 59 -1.17 10.23 22.32
C ILE A 59 -2.16 9.25 22.94
N LYS A 60 -2.82 9.63 24.04
CA LYS A 60 -3.90 8.83 24.61
C LYS A 60 -5.18 9.07 23.82
N THR A 61 -5.53 8.17 22.91
CA THR A 61 -6.80 8.20 22.18
C THR A 61 -7.93 7.51 22.95
N ASN A 62 -9.18 7.88 22.66
CA ASN A 62 -10.37 7.22 23.20
C ASN A 62 -11.01 6.21 22.21
N PHE A 63 -10.44 6.05 21.01
CA PHE A 63 -10.86 5.13 19.95
C PHE A 63 -9.77 4.13 19.59
N SER A 64 -10.17 2.99 19.03
CA SER A 64 -9.29 1.96 18.49
C SER A 64 -8.90 2.27 17.04
N TYR A 65 -7.69 1.89 16.65
CA TYR A 65 -7.19 2.19 15.30
C TYR A 65 -6.22 1.11 14.80
N ALA A 66 -6.15 0.94 13.49
CA ALA A 66 -5.19 0.05 12.84
C ALA A 66 -4.62 0.68 11.57
N GLY A 67 -3.44 0.22 11.19
CA GLY A 67 -2.76 0.60 9.96
C GLY A 67 -2.29 -0.63 9.21
N ILE A 68 -2.59 -0.68 7.91
CA ILE A 68 -2.12 -1.70 6.96
C ILE A 68 -1.35 -1.00 5.85
N VAL A 69 -0.18 -1.55 5.52
CA VAL A 69 0.63 -1.09 4.38
C VAL A 69 1.07 -2.29 3.55
N GLY A 70 1.01 -2.17 2.23
CA GLY A 70 1.53 -3.18 1.31
C GLY A 70 2.88 -2.71 0.76
N LEU A 71 3.96 -3.44 1.02
CA LEU A 71 5.32 -3.09 0.62
C LEU A 71 5.79 -3.97 -0.53
N VAL A 72 6.07 -3.38 -1.70
CA VAL A 72 6.52 -4.08 -2.91
C VAL A 72 7.39 -3.16 -3.77
N GLU A 73 8.04 -3.70 -4.81
CA GLU A 73 8.59 -2.93 -5.92
C GLU A 73 7.84 -3.29 -7.21
N ASN A 74 7.75 -2.34 -8.15
CA ASN A 74 7.23 -2.61 -9.49
C ASN A 74 8.38 -2.50 -10.51
N MET A 75 8.86 -3.66 -10.97
CA MET A 75 10.08 -3.79 -11.79
C MET A 75 9.85 -4.66 -13.03
N PRO A 76 10.47 -4.34 -14.18
CA PRO A 76 10.49 -5.24 -15.32
C PRO A 76 11.32 -6.49 -14.98
N SER A 77 10.79 -7.66 -15.32
CA SER A 77 11.51 -8.93 -15.23
C SER A 77 10.86 -9.97 -16.14
N GLY A 78 11.54 -11.11 -16.35
CA GLY A 78 10.94 -12.24 -17.08
C GLY A 78 9.72 -12.86 -16.40
N SER A 79 9.49 -12.56 -15.13
CA SER A 79 8.33 -13.02 -14.33
C SER A 79 7.36 -11.89 -13.97
N ALA A 80 7.52 -10.70 -14.55
CA ALA A 80 6.63 -9.58 -14.29
C ALA A 80 5.24 -9.82 -14.90
N TYR A 81 4.22 -9.16 -14.32
CA TYR A 81 2.91 -9.08 -14.97
C TYR A 81 3.04 -8.36 -16.32
N LYS A 82 2.28 -8.84 -17.29
CA LYS A 82 2.25 -8.33 -18.65
C LYS A 82 0.91 -7.63 -18.90
N PRO A 83 0.87 -6.59 -19.74
CA PRO A 83 -0.39 -6.06 -20.24
C PRO A 83 -1.25 -7.18 -20.85
N GLY A 84 -2.52 -7.24 -20.44
CA GLY A 84 -3.48 -8.29 -20.80
C GLY A 84 -3.54 -9.48 -19.83
N ASP A 85 -2.65 -9.58 -18.84
CA ASP A 85 -2.77 -10.61 -17.80
C ASP A 85 -4.07 -10.39 -16.99
N ILE A 86 -4.80 -11.47 -16.69
CA ILE A 86 -5.99 -11.44 -15.84
C ILE A 86 -5.62 -11.98 -14.46
N ILE A 87 -5.70 -11.13 -13.43
CA ILE A 87 -5.41 -11.49 -12.05
C ILE A 87 -6.69 -11.58 -11.23
N LYS A 88 -6.71 -12.50 -10.25
CA LYS A 88 -7.83 -12.64 -9.33
C LYS A 88 -7.55 -11.90 -8.03
N SER A 89 -8.38 -10.91 -7.71
CA SER A 89 -8.30 -10.18 -6.44
C SER A 89 -8.65 -11.08 -5.25
N TYR A 90 -8.30 -10.64 -4.04
CA TYR A 90 -8.68 -11.34 -2.80
C TYR A 90 -10.20 -11.54 -2.66
N LYS A 91 -11.01 -10.59 -3.15
CA LYS A 91 -12.48 -10.69 -3.17
C LYS A 91 -13.00 -11.68 -4.23
N GLY A 92 -12.11 -12.26 -5.05
CA GLY A 92 -12.45 -13.19 -6.12
C GLY A 92 -12.87 -12.52 -7.44
N ILE A 93 -12.81 -11.19 -7.52
CA ILE A 93 -13.10 -10.41 -8.73
C ILE A 93 -11.86 -10.46 -9.63
N ASN A 94 -12.06 -10.76 -10.92
CA ASN A 94 -10.99 -10.74 -11.92
C ASN A 94 -10.71 -9.30 -12.37
N VAL A 95 -9.43 -8.98 -12.54
CA VAL A 95 -8.93 -7.68 -13.00
C VAL A 95 -8.00 -7.93 -14.17
N GLU A 96 -8.27 -7.29 -15.30
CA GLU A 96 -7.35 -7.25 -16.44
C GLU A 96 -6.30 -6.16 -16.20
N VAL A 97 -5.03 -6.51 -16.34
CA VAL A 97 -3.91 -5.58 -16.18
C VAL A 97 -3.70 -4.86 -17.51
N LEU A 98 -4.16 -3.60 -17.59
CA LEU A 98 -3.99 -2.74 -18.77
C LEU A 98 -3.29 -1.44 -18.39
N GLU A 99 -2.58 -0.85 -19.35
CA GLU A 99 -1.97 0.48 -19.25
C GLU A 99 -1.99 1.12 -20.64
N TYR A 100 -2.32 2.42 -20.71
CA TYR A 100 -2.44 3.20 -21.95
C TYR A 100 -1.40 4.32 -22.00
#